data_AF-A0A328PJY6-F1
#
_entry.id   AF-A0A328PJY6-F1
#
_cell.length_a   1.000
_cell.length_b   1.000
_cell.length_c   1.000
_cell.angle_alpha   90.00
_cell.angle_beta   90.00
_cell.angle_gamma   90.00
#
_symmetry.space_group_name_H-M   'P 1'
#
loop_
_entity.id
_entity.type
_entity.pdbx_description
1 polymer ?
#
loop_
_entity_poly.entity_id
_entity_poly.type
_entity_poly.pdbx_seq_one_letter_code
_entity_poly.pdbx_strand_id
1 'polypeptide(L)'
;MLTLKEVESAEFSQTIVFPLIVPSCQEILYSSTHLDLSKSALNACYNKPLFNEKTGKEQSWYDVQLTVDGQYDLPPKEEWFYIVCDDGFIFKGRFAGKKIRRLSTFEDKRIIGLWIKGRLAECGFVPSYDFVCYDRRRDGIIYKEILESYGGDKVFLKKTNKTKKDRKGIERDVWYISFPNDL
;
A
#
# COMPACT_ATOMS: atom_id res chain seq x y z
N MET A 1 12.89 22.84 0.48
CA MET A 1 12.02 21.72 0.87
C MET A 1 11.53 21.11 -0.43
N LEU A 2 11.73 19.80 -0.66
CA LEU A 2 11.28 19.15 -1.89
C LEU A 2 9.74 19.22 -1.96
N THR A 3 9.21 19.85 -3.00
CA THR A 3 7.77 20.02 -3.24
C THR A 3 7.22 18.87 -4.08
N LEU A 4 5.91 18.64 -4.03
CA LEU A 4 5.25 17.63 -4.86
C LEU A 4 5.50 17.88 -6.36
N LYS A 5 5.33 19.12 -6.82
CA LYS A 5 5.54 19.50 -8.23
C LYS A 5 6.95 19.17 -8.72
N GLU A 6 7.98 19.39 -7.90
CA GLU A 6 9.37 19.04 -8.24
C GLU A 6 9.60 17.54 -8.37
N VAL A 7 8.83 16.72 -7.65
CA VAL A 7 8.90 15.25 -7.69
C VAL A 7 8.13 14.72 -8.90
N GLU A 8 6.95 15.28 -9.18
CA GLU A 8 6.13 14.92 -10.34
C GLU A 8 6.83 15.25 -11.67
N SER A 9 7.57 16.36 -11.71
CA SER A 9 8.36 16.77 -12.87
C SER A 9 9.76 16.16 -12.93
N ALA A 10 10.10 15.26 -12.01
CA ALA A 10 11.41 14.62 -11.98
C ALA A 10 11.55 13.57 -13.09
N GLU A 11 12.79 13.26 -13.47
CA GLU A 11 13.05 12.12 -14.35
C GLU A 11 12.85 10.82 -13.58
N PHE A 12 12.16 9.87 -14.19
CA PHE A 12 11.90 8.55 -13.61
C PHE A 12 12.80 7.51 -14.25
N SER A 13 13.68 6.89 -13.46
CA SER A 13 14.62 5.88 -13.97
C SER A 13 14.00 4.47 -14.00
N GLN A 14 12.96 4.22 -13.20
CA GLN A 14 12.20 2.97 -13.19
C GLN A 14 10.79 3.20 -12.63
N THR A 15 9.85 2.36 -13.07
CA THR A 15 8.47 2.31 -12.56
C THR A 15 8.14 0.89 -12.14
N ILE A 16 7.81 0.70 -10.87
CA ILE A 16 7.25 -0.54 -10.34
C ILE A 16 5.74 -0.39 -10.34
N VAL A 17 5.04 -1.35 -10.93
CA VAL A 17 3.57 -1.42 -10.90
C VAL A 17 3.16 -2.47 -9.89
N PHE A 18 2.28 -2.10 -8.97
CA PHE A 18 1.65 -3.01 -8.02
C PHE A 18 0.19 -3.23 -8.43
N PRO A 19 -0.15 -4.38 -9.05
CA PRO A 19 -1.53 -4.76 -9.29
C PRO A 19 -2.25 -4.98 -7.94
N LEU A 20 -3.39 -4.34 -7.76
CA LEU A 20 -4.24 -4.48 -6.58
C LEU A 20 -5.22 -5.62 -6.81
N ILE A 21 -4.71 -6.85 -6.76
CA ILE A 21 -5.54 -8.05 -6.91
C ILE A 21 -6.52 -8.11 -5.73
N VAL A 22 -7.81 -8.18 -6.03
CA VAL A 22 -8.92 -8.24 -5.08
C VAL A 22 -10.01 -9.18 -5.62
N PRO A 23 -10.86 -9.76 -4.75
CA PRO A 23 -12.01 -10.55 -5.21
C PRO A 23 -13.03 -9.66 -5.95
N SER A 24 -13.87 -10.23 -6.80
CA SER A 24 -15.08 -9.58 -7.29
C SER A 24 -16.22 -9.65 -6.27
N CYS A 25 -17.24 -8.82 -6.46
CA CYS A 25 -18.49 -8.91 -5.69
C CYS A 25 -19.10 -10.32 -5.79
N GLN A 26 -19.05 -10.92 -6.98
CA GLN A 26 -19.49 -12.29 -7.21
C GLN A 26 -18.70 -13.30 -6.36
N GLU A 27 -17.36 -13.22 -6.36
CA GLU A 27 -16.51 -14.12 -5.56
C GLU A 27 -16.80 -13.99 -4.06
N ILE A 28 -17.09 -12.79 -3.57
CA ILE A 28 -17.51 -12.57 -2.18
C ILE A 28 -18.84 -13.25 -1.90
N LEU A 29 -19.87 -12.97 -2.71
CA LEU A 29 -21.24 -13.46 -2.51
C LEU A 29 -21.35 -15.00 -2.54
N TYR A 30 -20.61 -15.64 -3.45
CA TYR A 30 -20.64 -17.10 -3.62
C TYR A 30 -19.60 -17.84 -2.78
N SER A 31 -18.77 -17.14 -1.99
CA SER A 31 -17.87 -17.79 -1.05
C SER A 31 -18.65 -18.31 0.17
N SER A 32 -19.09 -19.57 0.08
CA SER A 32 -20.00 -20.17 1.08
C SER A 32 -19.39 -20.34 2.47
N THR A 33 -18.06 -20.26 2.63
CA THR A 33 -17.38 -20.32 3.95
C THR A 33 -15.94 -19.80 3.96
N HIS A 34 -15.21 -19.90 2.85
CA HIS A 34 -13.79 -19.45 2.79
C HIS A 34 -13.48 -18.73 1.48
N LEU A 35 -13.49 -17.40 1.55
CA LEU A 35 -12.88 -16.55 0.52
C LEU A 35 -11.36 -16.54 0.71
N ASP A 36 -10.62 -17.10 -0.25
CA ASP A 36 -9.16 -17.02 -0.25
C ASP A 36 -8.71 -15.60 -0.63
N LEU A 37 -8.20 -14.86 0.35
CA LEU A 37 -7.67 -13.52 0.16
C LEU A 37 -6.14 -13.51 0.19
N SER A 38 -5.47 -14.66 0.18
CA SER A 38 -4.02 -14.78 0.38
C SER A 38 -3.18 -13.98 -0.62
N LYS A 39 -3.71 -13.80 -1.83
CA LYS A 39 -3.10 -13.01 -2.91
C LYS A 39 -3.62 -11.57 -2.95
N SER A 40 -4.59 -11.21 -2.11
CA SER A 40 -5.20 -9.90 -2.16
C SER A 40 -4.35 -8.86 -1.44
N ALA A 41 -3.75 -7.95 -2.20
CA ALA A 41 -2.83 -6.93 -1.69
C ALA A 41 -3.51 -6.06 -0.63
N LEU A 42 -4.74 -5.62 -0.89
CA LEU A 42 -5.50 -4.75 0.03
C LEU A 42 -6.18 -5.54 1.15
N ASN A 43 -6.55 -6.80 0.94
CA ASN A 43 -7.27 -7.59 1.95
C ASN A 43 -6.35 -8.50 2.78
N ALA A 44 -5.04 -8.26 2.76
CA ALA A 44 -4.05 -9.05 3.49
C ALA A 44 -4.33 -9.15 5.00
N CYS A 45 -5.01 -8.14 5.58
CA CYS A 45 -5.43 -8.11 6.98
C CYS A 45 -6.38 -9.27 7.35
N TYR A 46 -7.20 -9.76 6.43
CA TYR A 46 -8.21 -10.80 6.72
C TYR A 46 -7.63 -12.23 6.70
N ASN A 47 -6.39 -12.43 6.24
CA ASN A 47 -5.73 -13.74 6.26
C ASN A 47 -4.85 -13.96 7.50
N LYS A 48 -4.84 -13.00 8.42
CA LYS A 48 -4.03 -13.04 9.63
C LYS A 48 -4.93 -13.28 10.84
N PRO A 49 -4.43 -13.88 11.92
CA PRO A 49 -5.16 -13.97 13.17
C PRO A 49 -5.61 -12.58 13.66
N LEU A 50 -6.79 -12.48 14.28
CA LEU A 50 -7.33 -11.21 14.78
C LEU A 50 -6.42 -10.52 15.80
N PHE A 51 -5.59 -11.29 16.49
CA PHE A 51 -4.59 -10.82 17.43
C PHE A 51 -3.24 -11.43 17.09
N ASN A 52 -2.21 -10.60 17.10
CA ASN A 52 -0.84 -11.09 16.97
C ASN A 52 -0.45 -11.85 18.26
N GLU A 53 -0.32 -13.17 18.16
CA GLU A 53 -0.03 -14.05 19.31
C GLU A 53 1.19 -13.63 20.14
N LYS A 54 2.20 -13.00 19.51
CA LYS A 54 3.44 -12.60 20.19
C LYS A 54 3.35 -11.25 20.90
N THR A 55 2.58 -10.32 20.33
CA THR A 55 2.54 -8.93 20.82
C THR A 55 1.22 -8.56 21.47
N GLY A 56 0.19 -9.42 21.35
CA GLY A 56 -1.17 -9.14 21.81
C GLY A 56 -1.90 -8.06 20.99
N LYS A 57 -1.26 -7.46 19.99
CA LYS A 57 -1.83 -6.36 19.21
C LYS A 57 -2.91 -6.86 18.26
N GLU A 58 -4.01 -6.13 18.18
CA GLU A 58 -5.09 -6.36 17.23
C GLU A 58 -4.61 -6.21 15.78
N GLN A 59 -5.19 -7.01 14.90
CA GLN A 59 -4.91 -7.00 13.48
C GLN A 59 -5.53 -5.76 12.84
N SER A 60 -4.68 -4.83 12.43
CA SER A 60 -5.08 -3.60 11.74
C SER A 60 -5.79 -3.93 10.43
N TRP A 61 -6.91 -3.25 10.14
CA TRP A 61 -7.57 -3.32 8.83
C TRP A 61 -6.73 -2.66 7.73
N TYR A 62 -5.94 -1.64 8.08
CA TYR A 62 -4.95 -0.99 7.20
C TYR A 62 -3.69 -1.83 6.91
N ASP A 63 -3.66 -3.13 7.26
CA ASP A 63 -2.54 -4.00 6.91
C ASP A 63 -2.69 -4.51 5.47
N VAL A 64 -1.86 -3.96 4.58
CA VAL A 64 -1.82 -4.23 3.15
C VAL A 64 -0.45 -4.79 2.73
N GLN A 65 -0.38 -5.45 1.59
CA GLN A 65 0.85 -6.03 1.05
C GLN A 65 1.05 -5.67 -0.43
N LEU A 66 1.87 -4.65 -0.68
CA LEU A 66 2.36 -4.34 -2.03
C LEU A 66 3.64 -5.13 -2.31
N THR A 67 3.49 -6.20 -3.10
CA THR A 67 4.58 -7.11 -3.45
C THR A 67 5.13 -6.74 -4.83
N VAL A 68 6.45 -6.63 -4.93
CA VAL A 68 7.12 -6.39 -6.20
C VAL A 68 7.04 -7.66 -7.05
N ASP A 69 6.45 -7.55 -8.23
CA ASP A 69 6.40 -8.61 -9.23
C ASP A 69 7.27 -8.23 -10.43
N GLY A 70 8.29 -9.06 -10.72
CA GLY A 70 9.31 -8.79 -11.74
C GLY A 70 10.70 -8.45 -11.19
N GLN A 71 11.63 -8.18 -12.10
CA GLN A 71 13.02 -7.84 -11.79
C GLN A 71 13.23 -6.33 -11.92
N TYR A 72 13.70 -5.70 -10.84
CA TYR A 72 13.98 -4.26 -10.77
C TYR A 72 15.29 -4.03 -10.03
N ASP A 73 15.91 -2.87 -10.28
CA ASP A 73 17.06 -2.39 -9.51
C ASP A 73 16.58 -1.78 -8.18
N LEU A 74 16.34 -2.67 -7.21
CA LEU A 74 15.83 -2.30 -5.89
C LEU A 74 17.00 -2.04 -4.93
N PRO A 75 16.92 -0.98 -4.10
CA PRO A 75 17.85 -0.79 -3.00
C PRO A 75 17.98 -2.03 -2.10
N PRO A 76 19.14 -2.22 -1.44
CA PRO A 76 19.32 -3.22 -0.38
C PRO A 76 18.23 -3.14 0.69
N LYS A 77 17.93 -4.25 1.38
CA LYS A 77 16.80 -4.30 2.34
C LYS A 77 17.02 -3.45 3.61
N GLU A 78 18.27 -3.09 3.85
CA GLU A 78 18.75 -2.23 4.92
C GLU A 78 18.59 -0.74 4.58
N GLU A 79 18.50 -0.42 3.29
CA GLU A 79 18.43 0.95 2.80
C GLU A 79 16.99 1.43 2.74
N TRP A 80 16.80 2.67 3.16
CA TRP A 80 15.51 3.34 3.22
C TRP A 80 15.55 4.60 2.38
N PHE A 81 14.38 4.97 1.87
CA PHE A 81 14.19 6.13 1.00
C PHE A 81 12.93 6.90 1.39
N TYR A 82 12.82 8.14 0.92
CA TYR A 82 11.60 8.90 1.04
C TYR A 82 10.61 8.48 -0.03
N ILE A 83 9.35 8.34 0.35
CA ILE A 83 8.23 8.17 -0.58
C ILE A 83 7.37 9.41 -0.48
N VAL A 84 7.07 10.01 -1.64
CA VAL A 84 6.16 11.13 -1.80
C VAL A 84 4.93 10.63 -2.53
N CYS A 85 3.77 10.73 -1.90
CA CYS A 85 2.48 10.42 -2.48
C CYS A 85 2.04 11.51 -3.47
N ASP A 86 1.16 11.14 -4.39
CA ASP A 86 0.45 12.03 -5.32
C ASP A 86 -0.42 13.10 -4.63
N ASP A 87 -0.82 12.87 -3.38
CA ASP A 87 -1.48 13.87 -2.52
C ASP A 87 -0.51 14.75 -1.71
N GLY A 88 0.81 14.56 -1.89
CA GLY A 88 1.87 15.30 -1.21
C GLY A 88 2.25 14.76 0.17
N PHE A 89 1.62 13.70 0.66
CA PHE A 89 2.05 13.04 1.89
C PHE A 89 3.45 12.41 1.73
N ILE A 90 4.29 12.49 2.78
CA ILE A 90 5.67 12.01 2.73
C ILE A 90 5.93 11.06 3.89
N PHE A 91 6.48 9.88 3.58
CA PHE A 91 6.90 8.90 4.59
C PHE A 91 8.19 8.18 4.21
N LYS A 92 8.75 7.41 5.14
CA LYS A 92 9.95 6.61 4.91
C LYS A 92 9.57 5.18 4.53
N GLY A 93 10.07 4.73 3.39
CA GLY A 93 9.87 3.39 2.87
C GLY A 93 11.17 2.63 2.69
N ARG A 94 11.02 1.32 2.47
CA ARG A 94 12.06 0.41 2.00
C ARG A 94 11.46 -0.82 1.35
N PHE A 95 12.29 -1.59 0.68
CA PHE A 95 11.93 -2.95 0.30
C PHE A 95 12.33 -3.93 1.41
N ALA A 96 11.40 -4.82 1.78
CA ALA A 96 11.62 -5.87 2.77
C ALA A 96 11.42 -7.26 2.16
N GLY A 97 12.04 -8.27 2.75
CA GLY A 97 11.96 -9.67 2.29
C GLY A 97 13.19 -10.14 1.52
N LYS A 98 13.39 -11.47 1.51
CA LYS A 98 14.51 -12.13 0.83
C LYS A 98 14.16 -12.51 -0.61
N LYS A 99 13.30 -13.53 -0.77
CA LYS A 99 12.85 -14.03 -2.09
C LYS A 99 11.78 -13.13 -2.71
N ILE A 100 10.78 -12.78 -1.91
CA ILE A 100 9.66 -11.91 -2.30
C ILE A 100 9.89 -10.55 -1.66
N ARG A 101 10.09 -9.52 -2.49
CA ARG A 101 10.31 -8.15 -2.06
C ARG A 101 8.96 -7.46 -1.93
N ARG A 102 8.73 -6.76 -0.83
CA ARG A 102 7.51 -5.99 -0.57
C ARG A 102 7.86 -4.56 -0.16
N LEU A 103 7.03 -3.61 -0.54
CA LEU A 103 7.14 -2.25 -0.03
C LEU A 103 6.73 -2.24 1.44
N SER A 104 7.53 -1.59 2.28
CA SER A 104 7.31 -1.53 3.72
C SER A 104 7.76 -0.19 4.27
N THR A 105 7.15 0.24 5.36
CA THR A 105 7.46 1.48 6.06
C THR A 105 8.24 1.20 7.34
N PHE A 106 9.07 2.16 7.75
CA PHE A 106 9.89 2.03 8.96
C PHE A 106 9.13 2.37 10.24
N GLU A 107 8.34 3.44 10.21
CA GLU A 107 7.78 4.06 11.41
C GLU A 107 6.46 3.40 11.82
N ASP A 108 5.56 3.23 10.86
CA ASP A 108 4.27 2.56 11.07
C ASP A 108 3.87 1.77 9.83
N LYS A 109 3.70 0.45 10.01
CA LYS A 109 3.33 -0.50 8.95
C LYS A 109 1.96 -0.22 8.33
N ARG A 110 1.12 0.59 8.98
CA ARG A 110 -0.22 0.95 8.54
C ARG A 110 -0.22 2.07 7.50
N ILE A 111 0.85 2.84 7.37
CA ILE A 111 0.88 4.06 6.53
C ILE A 111 0.41 3.81 5.10
N ILE A 112 0.88 2.75 4.44
CA ILE A 112 0.49 2.46 3.06
C ILE A 112 -1.00 2.11 2.97
N GLY A 113 -1.51 1.35 3.94
CA GLY A 113 -2.94 1.01 3.98
C GLY A 113 -3.82 2.20 4.36
N LEU A 114 -3.37 3.05 5.29
CA LEU A 114 -4.05 4.32 5.62
C LEU A 114 -4.17 5.20 4.37
N TRP A 115 -3.11 5.28 3.57
CA TRP A 115 -3.13 6.05 2.33
C TRP A 115 -4.07 5.43 1.29
N ILE A 116 -3.95 4.14 0.97
CA ILE A 116 -4.78 3.52 -0.09
C ILE A 116 -6.22 3.31 0.36
N LYS A 117 -6.42 2.59 1.47
CA LYS A 117 -7.78 2.27 1.95
C LYS A 117 -8.48 3.49 2.55
N GLY A 118 -7.73 4.42 3.15
CA GLY A 118 -8.29 5.68 3.63
C GLY A 118 -8.92 6.46 2.48
N ARG A 119 -8.23 6.60 1.34
CA ARG A 119 -8.79 7.24 0.14
C ARG A 119 -10.07 6.54 -0.33
N LEU A 120 -10.09 5.21 -0.39
CA LEU A 120 -11.30 4.46 -0.76
C LEU A 120 -12.47 4.70 0.22
N ALA A 121 -12.18 4.77 1.52
CA ALA A 121 -13.18 5.01 2.55
C ALA A 121 -13.69 6.46 2.56
N GLU A 122 -12.80 7.45 2.34
CA GLU A 122 -13.13 8.87 2.22
C GLU A 122 -14.02 9.15 1.00
N CYS A 123 -13.81 8.41 -0.10
CA CYS A 123 -14.72 8.42 -1.26
C CYS A 123 -16.05 7.71 -1.01
N GLY A 124 -16.25 7.06 0.15
CA GLY A 124 -17.47 6.37 0.51
C GLY A 124 -17.67 5.00 -0.13
N PHE A 125 -16.63 4.43 -0.77
CA PHE A 125 -16.74 3.10 -1.40
C PHE A 125 -16.77 1.94 -0.41
N VAL A 126 -16.19 2.13 0.77
CA VAL A 126 -16.04 1.09 1.79
C VAL A 126 -16.05 1.72 3.20
N PRO A 127 -16.66 1.08 4.21
CA PRO A 127 -16.48 1.50 5.59
C PRO A 127 -15.02 1.32 6.04
N SER A 128 -14.51 2.27 6.82
CA SER A 128 -13.20 2.16 7.47
C SER A 128 -13.32 1.51 8.84
N TYR A 129 -12.33 0.68 9.19
CA TYR A 129 -12.18 0.12 10.53
C TYR A 129 -10.75 0.32 11.02
N ASP A 130 -10.55 0.49 12.33
CA ASP A 130 -9.21 0.47 12.90
C ASP A 130 -8.64 -0.95 12.91
N PHE A 131 -9.46 -1.92 13.30
CA PHE A 131 -9.08 -3.32 13.46
C PHE A 131 -10.08 -4.26 12.79
N VAL A 132 -9.59 -5.39 12.28
CA VAL A 132 -10.40 -6.41 11.59
C VAL A 132 -11.46 -7.01 12.52
N CYS A 133 -11.21 -7.10 13.82
CA CYS A 133 -12.18 -7.60 14.80
C CYS A 133 -13.45 -6.74 14.91
N TYR A 134 -13.42 -5.49 14.47
CA TYR A 134 -14.59 -4.61 14.42
C TYR A 134 -15.42 -4.79 13.15
N ASP A 135 -14.83 -5.36 12.11
CA ASP A 135 -15.52 -5.69 10.86
C ASP A 135 -16.11 -7.11 10.89
N ARG A 136 -17.12 -7.30 11.74
CA ARG A 136 -17.74 -8.61 11.96
C ARG A 136 -18.47 -9.17 10.74
N ARG A 137 -18.91 -8.28 9.85
CA ARG A 137 -19.65 -8.62 8.62
C ARG A 137 -18.76 -8.71 7.39
N ARG A 138 -17.50 -8.30 7.51
CA ARG A 138 -16.54 -8.23 6.41
C ARG A 138 -16.93 -7.20 5.36
N ASP A 139 -17.65 -6.15 5.77
CA ASP A 139 -18.08 -5.04 4.92
C ASP A 139 -16.88 -4.19 4.46
N GLY A 140 -15.75 -4.30 5.16
CA GLY A 140 -14.49 -3.62 4.83
C GLY A 140 -13.63 -4.33 3.79
N ILE A 141 -14.09 -5.43 3.18
CA ILE A 141 -13.35 -6.09 2.09
C ILE A 141 -13.38 -5.21 0.84
N ILE A 142 -12.19 -4.93 0.28
CA ILE A 142 -12.09 -4.26 -1.01
C ILE A 142 -12.29 -5.27 -2.13
N TYR A 143 -13.16 -4.97 -3.10
CA TYR A 143 -13.45 -5.81 -4.26
C TYR A 143 -13.26 -5.05 -5.59
N LYS A 144 -13.25 -5.78 -6.71
CA LYS A 144 -12.88 -5.25 -8.04
C LYS A 144 -13.71 -4.03 -8.42
N GLU A 145 -15.01 -4.10 -8.24
CA GLU A 145 -15.96 -3.07 -8.63
C GLU A 145 -15.77 -1.76 -7.83
N ILE A 146 -15.21 -1.82 -6.61
CA ILE A 146 -14.76 -0.62 -5.86
C ILE A 146 -13.58 0.04 -6.59
N LEU A 147 -12.58 -0.75 -7.02
CA LEU A 147 -11.40 -0.22 -7.69
C LEU A 147 -11.74 0.32 -9.09
N GLU A 148 -12.65 -0.33 -9.80
CA GLU A 148 -13.19 0.15 -11.07
C GLU A 148 -13.91 1.49 -10.89
N SER A 149 -14.76 1.61 -9.86
CA SER A 149 -15.47 2.86 -9.55
C SER A 149 -14.55 3.98 -9.09
N TYR A 150 -13.43 3.63 -8.44
CA TYR A 150 -12.40 4.58 -8.04
C TYR A 150 -11.56 5.08 -9.23
N GLY A 151 -11.44 4.31 -10.31
CA GLY A 151 -10.69 4.66 -11.52
C GLY A 151 -9.42 3.85 -11.76
N GLY A 152 -9.15 2.81 -10.96
CA GLY A 152 -8.00 1.95 -11.24
C GLY A 152 -7.64 0.92 -10.18
N ASP A 153 -6.98 -0.15 -10.66
CA ASP A 153 -6.55 -1.31 -9.87
C ASP A 153 -5.01 -1.37 -9.71
N LYS A 154 -4.30 -0.26 -9.91
CA LYS A 154 -2.84 -0.21 -9.90
C LYS A 154 -2.30 0.92 -9.04
N VAL A 155 -1.29 0.60 -8.26
CA VAL A 155 -0.42 1.59 -7.62
C VAL A 155 0.92 1.63 -8.35
N PHE A 156 1.41 2.83 -8.61
CA PHE A 156 2.69 3.04 -9.30
C PHE A 156 3.71 3.59 -8.32
N LEU A 157 4.91 3.02 -8.32
CA LEU A 157 6.04 3.50 -7.54
C LEU A 157 7.22 3.77 -8.47
N LYS A 158 7.60 5.04 -8.61
CA LYS A 158 8.62 5.51 -9.54
C LYS A 158 9.86 5.95 -8.79
N LYS A 159 11.04 5.47 -9.19
CA LYS A 159 12.32 5.99 -8.67
C LYS A 159 12.63 7.29 -9.39
N THR A 160 12.84 8.36 -8.64
CA THR A 160 13.19 9.68 -9.21
C THR A 160 14.69 9.89 -9.22
N ASN A 161 15.16 10.87 -9.98
CA ASN A 161 16.53 11.37 -9.91
C ASN A 161 16.80 12.34 -8.73
N LYS A 162 15.86 12.48 -7.78
CA LYS A 162 15.95 13.41 -6.65
C LYS A 162 16.42 12.72 -5.38
N THR A 163 17.14 13.48 -4.55
CA THR A 163 17.52 13.08 -3.19
C THR A 163 17.04 14.11 -2.16
N LYS A 164 16.91 13.68 -0.90
CA LYS A 164 16.57 14.54 0.24
C LYS A 164 17.45 14.16 1.43
N LYS A 165 18.05 15.16 2.09
CA LYS A 165 18.84 14.95 3.31
C LYS A 165 17.96 14.53 4.48
N ASP A 166 18.37 13.50 5.19
CA ASP A 166 17.76 13.08 6.46
C ASP A 166 18.21 13.97 7.63
N ARG A 167 17.72 13.69 8.84
CA ARG A 167 18.06 14.47 10.04
C ARG A 167 19.56 14.43 10.41
N LYS A 168 20.32 13.48 9.86
CA LYS A 168 21.78 13.35 10.04
C LYS A 168 22.55 13.94 8.86
N GLY A 169 21.88 14.58 7.90
CA GLY A 169 22.49 15.16 6.71
C GLY A 169 22.82 14.15 5.61
N ILE A 170 22.43 12.88 5.75
CA ILE A 170 22.67 11.83 4.75
C ILE A 170 21.66 11.98 3.62
N GLU A 171 22.13 11.99 2.38
CA GLU A 171 21.25 12.00 1.21
C GLU A 171 20.53 10.66 1.05
N ARG A 172 19.23 10.74 0.78
CA ARG A 172 18.35 9.59 0.59
C ARG A 172 17.59 9.75 -0.70
N ASP A 173 17.45 8.67 -1.44
CA ASP A 173 16.61 8.63 -2.63
C ASP A 173 15.18 9.09 -2.32
N VAL A 174 14.58 9.72 -3.31
CA VAL A 174 13.16 10.06 -3.31
C VAL A 174 12.45 9.24 -4.37
N TRP A 175 11.38 8.59 -3.95
CA TRP A 175 10.49 7.83 -4.80
C TRP A 175 9.12 8.48 -4.79
N TYR A 176 8.45 8.41 -5.94
CA TYR A 176 7.10 8.92 -6.11
C TYR A 176 6.12 7.75 -6.14
N ILE A 177 5.09 7.78 -5.29
CA ILE A 177 4.02 6.77 -5.30
C ILE A 177 2.71 7.45 -5.68
N SER A 178 1.94 6.81 -6.57
CA SER A 178 0.64 7.32 -7.00
C SER A 178 -0.40 6.23 -7.05
N PHE A 179 -1.62 6.56 -6.63
CA PHE A 179 -2.81 5.74 -6.76
C PHE A 179 -3.89 6.57 -7.49
N PRO A 180 -3.78 6.66 -8.82
CA PRO A 180 -4.65 7.51 -9.63
C PRO A 180 -6.13 7.14 -9.46
N ASN A 181 -6.99 8.15 -9.52
CA ASN A 181 -8.44 7.99 -9.60
C ASN A 181 -8.98 8.75 -10.82
N ASP A 182 -10.19 8.39 -11.23
CA ASP A 182 -10.92 9.04 -12.31
C ASP A 182 -12.04 9.97 -11.78
N LEU A 183 -12.04 10.22 -10.46
CA LEU A 183 -13.05 11.01 -9.74
C LEU A 183 -12.81 12.53 -9.82
#